data_AF-A0A0G3WGD4-F1
#
_entry.id   AF-A0A0G3WGD4-F1
#
_cell.length_a   1.000
_cell.length_b   1.000
_cell.length_c   1.000
_cell.angle_alpha   90.00
_cell.angle_beta   90.00
_cell.angle_gamma   90.00
#
_symmetry.space_group_name_H-M   'P 1'
#
loop_
_entity.id
_entity.type
_entity.pdbx_description
1 polymer ?
#
loop_
_entity_poly.entity_id
_entity_poly.type
_entity_poly.pdbx_seq_one_letter_code
_entity_poly.pdbx_strand_id
1 'polypeptide(L)'
;MRKSKGFTLVELIIVIAIIAALFFIAFPVYKNFANRALDSEGESLLVKIDNAQKKYHAKFGVYYDGGEEAKDYDETLGIDARENKNFKTFTITSTGKSYSAQAIGSGRAKDRVLKNSYDRSDK
;
A
#
# COMPACT_ATOMS: atom_id res chain seq x y z
N MET A 1 -62.46 0.55 14.88
CA MET A 1 -61.25 -0.17 15.31
C MET A 1 -60.28 -0.23 14.14
N ARG A 2 -59.10 0.40 14.23
CA ARG A 2 -58.05 0.29 13.21
C ARG A 2 -57.35 -1.06 13.39
N LYS A 3 -57.37 -1.94 12.39
CA LYS A 3 -56.57 -3.17 12.38
C LYS A 3 -55.09 -2.78 12.26
N SER A 4 -54.32 -3.00 13.32
CA SER A 4 -52.86 -2.98 13.28
C SER A 4 -52.39 -4.10 12.33
N LYS A 5 -51.89 -3.72 11.16
CA LYS A 5 -51.20 -4.66 10.25
C LYS A 5 -49.81 -4.91 10.83
N GLY A 6 -49.58 -6.12 11.34
CA GLY A 6 -48.27 -6.59 11.78
C GLY A 6 -47.42 -7.04 10.59
N PHE A 7 -46.09 -6.98 10.76
CA PHE A 7 -45.12 -7.48 9.80
C PHE A 7 -45.18 -9.01 9.73
N THR A 8 -45.13 -9.58 8.53
CA THR A 8 -45.14 -11.03 8.34
C THR A 8 -43.73 -11.60 8.35
N LEU A 9 -43.60 -12.86 8.78
CA LEU A 9 -42.32 -13.57 8.76
C LEU A 9 -41.81 -13.78 7.32
N VAL A 10 -42.74 -13.91 6.37
CA VAL A 10 -42.42 -14.02 4.94
C VAL A 10 -41.83 -12.72 4.40
N GLU A 11 -42.36 -11.55 4.80
CA GLU A 11 -41.76 -10.26 4.43
C GLU A 11 -40.32 -10.14 4.93
N LEU A 12 -40.03 -10.63 6.13
CA LEU A 12 -38.66 -10.61 6.66
C LEU A 12 -37.70 -11.49 5.84
N ILE A 13 -38.14 -12.70 5.47
CA ILE A 13 -37.31 -13.66 4.73
C ILE A 13 -36.95 -13.11 3.35
N ILE A 14 -37.90 -12.49 2.65
CA ILE A 14 -37.64 -11.91 1.33
C ILE A 14 -36.63 -10.76 1.44
N VAL A 15 -36.75 -9.91 2.47
CA VAL A 15 -35.80 -8.81 2.70
C VAL A 15 -34.39 -9.34 2.95
N ILE A 16 -34.24 -10.36 3.80
CA ILE A 16 -32.93 -10.98 4.08
C ILE A 16 -32.35 -11.64 2.81
N ALA A 17 -33.19 -12.32 2.02
CA ALA A 17 -32.77 -12.94 0.77
C ALA A 17 -32.22 -11.90 -0.22
N ILE A 18 -32.88 -10.74 -0.34
CA ILE A 18 -32.41 -9.65 -1.19
C ILE A 18 -31.09 -9.07 -0.67
N ILE A 19 -30.95 -8.83 0.64
CA ILE A 19 -29.70 -8.32 1.23
C ILE A 19 -28.55 -9.30 1.01
N ALA A 20 -28.80 -10.61 1.17
CA ALA A 20 -27.79 -11.64 0.93
C ALA A 20 -27.32 -11.67 -0.53
N ALA A 21 -28.24 -11.55 -1.49
CA ALA A 21 -27.91 -11.48 -2.91
C ALA A 21 -27.06 -10.24 -3.24
N LEU A 22 -27.43 -9.07 -2.70
CA LEU A 22 -26.65 -7.84 -2.88
C LEU A 22 -25.26 -7.95 -2.23
N PHE A 23 -25.18 -8.55 -1.05
CA PHE A 23 -23.92 -8.72 -0.33
C PHE A 23 -22.95 -9.62 -1.09
N PHE A 24 -23.44 -10.69 -1.72
CA PHE A 24 -22.61 -11.61 -2.50
C PHE A 24 -21.89 -10.91 -3.65
N ILE A 25 -22.56 -9.94 -4.31
CA ILE A 25 -21.98 -9.14 -5.40
C ILE A 25 -21.06 -8.04 -4.84
N ALA A 26 -21.49 -7.36 -3.78
CA ALA A 26 -20.78 -6.18 -3.24
C ALA A 26 -19.49 -6.54 -2.48
N PHE A 27 -19.47 -7.66 -1.75
CA PHE A 27 -18.35 -8.04 -0.89
C PHE A 27 -17.00 -8.23 -1.60
N PRO A 28 -16.89 -8.99 -2.73
CA PRO A 28 -15.62 -9.13 -3.43
C PRO A 28 -15.12 -7.79 -3.99
N VAL A 29 -16.04 -6.95 -4.47
CA VAL A 29 -15.74 -5.61 -4.98
C VAL A 29 -15.14 -4.74 -3.88
N TYR A 30 -15.78 -4.68 -2.71
CA TYR A 30 -15.27 -3.92 -1.57
C TYR A 30 -13.88 -4.40 -1.11
N LYS A 31 -13.66 -5.71 -1.06
CA LYS A 31 -12.33 -6.27 -0.73
C LYS A 31 -11.24 -5.81 -1.69
N ASN A 32 -11.53 -5.80 -2.99
CA ASN A 32 -10.58 -5.34 -3.99
C ASN A 32 -10.28 -3.84 -3.86
N PHE A 33 -11.29 -3.01 -3.59
CA PHE A 33 -11.08 -1.59 -3.33
C PHE A 33 -10.20 -1.35 -2.10
N ALA A 34 -10.45 -2.06 -0.99
CA ALA A 34 -9.63 -1.96 0.21
C ALA A 34 -8.17 -2.37 -0.06
N ASN A 35 -7.94 -3.45 -0.81
CA ASN A 35 -6.59 -3.88 -1.16
C ASN A 35 -5.87 -2.87 -2.07
N ARG A 36 -6.58 -2.27 -3.04
CA ARG A 36 -6.00 -1.22 -3.91
C ARG A 36 -5.59 0.02 -3.13
N ALA A 37 -6.35 0.40 -2.11
CA ALA A 37 -5.97 1.50 -1.23
C ALA A 37 -4.66 1.20 -0.49
N LEU A 38 -4.48 -0.05 -0.01
CA LEU A 38 -3.22 -0.49 0.61
C LEU A 38 -2.07 -0.48 -0.41
N ASP A 39 -2.28 -1.01 -1.61
CA ASP A 39 -1.24 -1.02 -2.65
C ASP A 39 -0.79 0.41 -3.01
N SER A 40 -1.73 1.34 -3.12
CA SER A 40 -1.46 2.75 -3.42
C SER A 40 -0.67 3.45 -2.31
N GLU A 41 -0.89 3.10 -1.05
CA GLU A 41 -0.13 3.65 0.09
C GLU A 41 1.34 3.22 0.03
N GLY A 42 1.58 1.92 -0.17
CA GLY A 42 2.95 1.40 -0.29
C GLY A 42 3.68 1.92 -1.53
N GLU A 43 2.97 2.07 -2.66
CA GLU A 43 3.52 2.68 -3.88
C GLU A 43 3.89 4.16 -3.67
N SER A 44 3.05 4.93 -2.96
CA SER A 44 3.35 6.30 -2.59
C SER A 44 4.65 6.41 -1.77
N LEU A 45 4.88 5.52 -0.80
CA LEU A 45 6.13 5.47 -0.05
C LEU A 45 7.33 5.14 -0.96
N LEU A 46 7.19 4.17 -1.85
CA LEU A 46 8.26 3.80 -2.79
C LEU A 46 8.59 4.95 -3.77
N VAL A 47 7.60 5.71 -4.23
CA VAL A 47 7.82 6.91 -5.06
C VAL A 47 8.57 8.00 -4.28
N LYS A 48 8.25 8.20 -3.00
CA LYS A 48 9.03 9.11 -2.13
C LYS A 48 10.49 8.65 -2.04
N ILE A 49 10.73 7.36 -1.83
CA ILE A 49 12.08 6.76 -1.78
C ILE A 49 12.81 6.96 -3.11
N ASP A 50 12.18 6.67 -4.24
CA ASP A 50 12.80 6.80 -5.56
C ASP A 50 13.20 8.24 -5.88
N ASN A 51 12.34 9.20 -5.57
CA ASN A 51 12.66 10.62 -5.77
C ASN A 51 13.84 11.06 -4.88
N ALA A 52 13.87 10.62 -3.62
CA ALA A 52 14.97 10.93 -2.71
C ALA A 52 16.29 10.27 -3.18
N GLN A 53 16.23 9.03 -3.68
CA GLN A 53 17.37 8.31 -4.24
C GLN A 53 17.93 8.99 -5.49
N LYS A 54 17.06 9.40 -6.42
CA LYS A 54 17.45 10.16 -7.61
C LYS A 54 18.13 11.49 -7.24
N LYS A 55 17.60 12.19 -6.24
CA LYS A 55 18.19 13.42 -5.71
C LYS A 55 19.56 13.17 -5.08
N TYR A 56 19.70 12.12 -4.28
CA TYR A 56 20.97 11.73 -3.66
C TYR A 56 22.01 11.35 -4.74
N HIS A 57 21.64 10.52 -5.71
CA HIS A 57 22.52 10.15 -6.82
C HIS A 57 22.92 11.35 -7.68
N ALA A 58 22.02 12.30 -7.94
CA ALA A 58 22.37 13.53 -8.65
C ALA A 58 23.44 14.37 -7.91
N LYS A 59 23.46 14.30 -6.57
CA LYS A 59 24.42 15.05 -5.73
C LYS A 59 25.74 14.31 -5.53
N PHE A 60 25.72 13.00 -5.38
CA PHE A 60 26.88 12.20 -4.96
C PHE A 60 27.38 11.19 -6.01
N GLY A 61 26.67 11.02 -7.13
CA GLY A 61 27.04 10.10 -8.20
C GLY A 61 26.81 8.62 -7.90
N VAL A 62 26.27 8.29 -6.72
CA VAL A 62 25.93 6.94 -6.27
C VAL A 62 24.58 6.96 -5.54
N TYR A 63 23.86 5.83 -5.55
CA TYR A 63 22.63 5.69 -4.75
C TYR A 63 22.95 5.43 -3.28
N TYR A 64 22.13 5.98 -2.39
CA TYR A 64 22.28 5.82 -0.95
C TYR A 64 21.98 4.38 -0.53
N ASP A 65 22.85 3.81 0.31
CA ASP A 65 22.62 2.54 0.96
C ASP A 65 22.11 2.77 2.38
N GLY A 66 20.88 2.31 2.64
CA GLY A 66 20.26 2.39 3.96
C GLY A 66 20.61 1.19 4.83
N GLY A 67 21.20 0.13 4.26
CA GLY A 67 21.40 -1.16 4.92
C GLY A 67 20.18 -2.06 4.87
N GLU A 68 20.34 -3.28 5.40
CA GLU A 68 19.29 -4.31 5.39
C GLU A 68 18.27 -4.16 6.53
N GLU A 69 18.58 -3.32 7.52
CA GLU A 69 17.69 -3.09 8.64
C GLU A 69 16.47 -2.25 8.24
N ALA A 70 15.30 -2.70 8.68
CA ALA A 70 14.06 -1.98 8.48
C ALA A 70 14.06 -0.69 9.30
N LYS A 71 13.90 0.45 8.61
CA LYS A 71 13.84 1.78 9.23
C LYS A 71 12.44 2.35 9.12
N ASP A 72 12.02 3.08 10.14
CA ASP A 72 10.81 3.90 10.11
C ASP A 72 11.08 5.34 9.64
N TYR A 73 12.32 5.79 9.78
CA TYR A 73 12.81 7.09 9.35
C TYR A 73 14.24 6.98 8.79
N ASP A 74 14.53 7.71 7.72
CA ASP A 74 15.88 7.86 7.18
C ASP A 74 16.25 9.34 7.08
N GLU A 75 17.20 9.79 7.91
CA GLU A 75 17.65 11.19 7.95
C GLU A 75 18.40 11.61 6.68
N THR A 76 19.12 10.69 6.05
CA THR A 76 19.96 10.99 4.88
C THR A 76 19.09 11.29 3.66
N LEU A 77 18.02 10.51 3.47
CA LEU A 77 17.06 10.71 2.40
C LEU A 77 15.88 11.62 2.81
N GLY A 78 15.70 11.90 4.10
CA GLY A 78 14.61 12.71 4.63
C GLY A 78 13.25 12.02 4.49
N ILE A 79 13.19 10.70 4.71
CA ILE A 79 11.99 9.89 4.52
C ILE A 79 11.42 9.51 5.86
N ASP A 80 10.13 9.82 6.10
CA ASP A 80 9.39 9.37 7.26
C ASP A 80 8.25 8.43 6.83
N ALA A 81 8.31 7.18 7.27
CA ALA A 81 7.28 6.18 7.00
C ALA A 81 6.24 6.08 8.13
N ARG A 82 6.46 6.70 9.28
CA ARG A 82 5.58 6.60 10.46
C ARG A 82 4.22 7.26 10.24
N GLU A 83 4.14 8.20 9.31
CA GLU A 83 2.90 8.85 8.87
C GLU A 83 1.94 7.87 8.16
N ASN A 84 2.48 6.80 7.57
CA ASN A 84 1.69 5.80 6.89
C ASN A 84 0.98 4.89 7.91
N LYS A 85 -0.21 4.42 7.53
CA LYS A 85 -1.02 3.54 8.37
C LYS A 85 -0.49 2.11 8.35
N ASN A 86 -0.18 1.62 7.15
CA ASN A 86 0.10 0.22 6.89
C ASN A 86 1.55 -0.05 6.46
N PHE A 87 2.31 0.98 6.06
CA PHE A 87 3.71 0.88 5.64
C PHE A 87 4.61 1.75 6.51
N LYS A 88 4.84 1.31 7.75
CA LYS A 88 5.57 2.09 8.76
C LYS A 88 7.09 1.93 8.72
N THR A 89 7.57 0.92 8.02
CA THR A 89 8.99 0.66 7.88
C THR A 89 9.34 0.33 6.43
N PHE A 90 10.60 0.55 6.08
CA PHE A 90 11.14 0.26 4.76
C PHE A 90 12.63 -0.11 4.87
N THR A 91 13.14 -0.80 3.85
CA THR A 91 14.57 -1.05 3.68
C THR A 91 15.04 -0.46 2.36
N ILE A 92 16.32 -0.09 2.31
CA ILE A 92 16.97 0.45 1.12
C ILE A 92 18.35 -0.19 1.04
N THR A 93 18.56 -1.02 0.02
CA THR A 93 19.85 -1.65 -0.23
C THR A 93 20.39 -1.16 -1.56
N SER A 94 21.64 -0.70 -1.59
CA SER A 94 22.29 -0.16 -2.79
C SER A 94 23.60 -0.87 -3.10
N THR A 95 23.88 -1.05 -4.39
CA THR A 95 25.19 -1.49 -4.90
C THR A 95 25.97 -0.32 -5.55
N GLY A 96 25.58 0.92 -5.23
CA GLY A 96 26.14 2.15 -5.76
C GLY A 96 25.51 2.59 -7.08
N LYS A 97 25.42 1.69 -8.08
CA LYS A 97 24.80 1.97 -9.40
C LYS A 97 23.32 1.58 -9.48
N SER A 98 22.86 0.69 -8.61
CA SER A 98 21.45 0.27 -8.54
C SER A 98 21.02 0.22 -7.09
N TYR A 99 19.72 0.30 -6.86
CA TYR A 99 19.16 0.16 -5.52
C TYR A 99 17.87 -0.66 -5.55
N SER A 100 17.56 -1.27 -4.41
CA SER A 100 16.30 -1.92 -4.11
C SER A 100 15.71 -1.26 -2.88
N ALA A 101 14.47 -0.83 -2.97
CA ALA A 101 13.69 -0.33 -1.85
C ALA A 101 12.53 -1.28 -1.58
N GLN A 102 12.29 -1.61 -0.32
CA GLN A 102 11.12 -2.40 0.08
C GLN A 102 10.33 -1.63 1.14
N ALA A 103 9.07 -1.34 0.86
CA ALA A 103 8.12 -0.88 1.86
C ALA A 103 7.48 -2.11 2.53
N ILE A 104 7.59 -2.20 3.85
CA ILE A 104 7.17 -3.36 4.63
C ILE A 104 5.71 -3.16 5.05
N GLY A 105 4.84 -4.05 4.60
CA GLY A 105 3.41 -4.01 4.86
C GLY A 105 3.07 -4.60 6.24
N SER A 106 2.05 -4.03 6.88
CA SER A 106 1.50 -4.55 8.14
C SER A 106 0.03 -4.97 8.00
N GLY A 107 -0.36 -6.00 8.76
CA GLY A 107 -1.72 -6.52 8.75
C GLY A 107 -2.08 -7.18 7.42
N ARG A 108 -3.00 -6.58 6.66
CA ARG A 108 -3.44 -7.08 5.35
C ARG A 108 -2.59 -6.56 4.19
N ALA A 109 -1.77 -5.54 4.44
CA ALA A 109 -0.89 -4.97 3.42
C ALA A 109 0.26 -5.94 3.15
N LYS A 110 0.55 -6.17 1.86
CA LYS A 110 1.70 -6.95 1.43
C LYS A 110 2.87 -6.02 1.20
N ASP A 111 4.08 -6.54 1.40
CA ASP A 111 5.31 -5.80 1.09
C ASP A 111 5.33 -5.37 -0.38
N ARG A 112 5.89 -4.19 -0.60
CA ARG A 112 6.05 -3.60 -1.93
C ARG A 112 7.52 -3.40 -2.18
N VAL A 113 8.02 -3.82 -3.33
CA VAL A 113 9.43 -3.73 -3.69
C VAL A 113 9.58 -2.93 -4.97
N LEU A 114 10.49 -1.96 -4.95
CA LEU A 114 10.95 -1.23 -6.12
C LEU A 114 12.42 -1.57 -6.34
N LYS A 115 12.74 -2.13 -7.52
CA LYS A 115 14.12 -2.40 -7.95
C LYS A 115 14.45 -1.44 -9.07
N ASN A 116 15.42 -0.57 -8.85
CA ASN A 116 15.91 0.35 -9.85
C ASN A 116 17.32 -0.06 -10.29
N SER A 117 17.41 -0.62 -11.49
CA SER A 117 18.68 -0.85 -12.18
C SER A 117 18.97 0.37 -13.05
N TYR A 118 19.99 1.15 -12.70
CA TYR A 118 20.48 2.22 -13.58
C TYR A 118 21.28 1.57 -14.72
N ASP A 119 20.57 1.04 -15.71
CA ASP A 119 21.19 0.62 -16.96
C ASP A 119 21.39 1.86 -17.84
N ARG A 120 22.64 2.28 -17.97
CA ARG A 120 23.06 3.42 -18.79
C ARG A 120 23.52 2.93 -20.17
N SER A 121 22.86 1.93 -20.75
CA SER A 121 23.21 1.40 -22.09
C SER A 121 22.56 2.12 -23.27
N ASP A 122 21.73 3.15 -23.05
CA ASP A 122 21.13 3.93 -24.15
C ASP A 122 21.61 5.39 -24.13
N LYS A 123 22.85 5.64 -24.57
CA LYS A 123 23.27 6.86 -25.30
C LYS A 123 24.52 6.59 -26.13
#